data_AF-A0A9E5T7S1-F1
#
_entry.id   AF-A0A9E5T7S1-F1
#
_cell.length_a   1.000
_cell.length_b   1.000
_cell.length_c   1.000
_cell.angle_alpha   90.00
_cell.angle_beta   90.00
_cell.angle_gamma   90.00
#
_symmetry.space_group_name_H-M   'P 1'
#
loop_
_entity.id
_entity.type
_entity.pdbx_description
1 polymer ?
#
loop_
_entity_poly.entity_id
_entity_poly.type
_entity_poly.pdbx_seq_one_letter_code
_entity_poly.pdbx_strand_id
1 'polypeptide(L)'
;SAERRIGRVRQVVEPMAGYQDWEVTVKLMNAMGYDCEYEHAGEVLDELARVTPAYSGASFELIDRVGSAQWPVNEAAPEGTEVLHTERFPRANGLGAFMLTGFVPTRERVSDQYPLLLTTGRILTQYNVGTQTRRTANSEWHSEDVLEMTLD
;
A
#
# COMPACT_ATOMS: atom_id res chain seq x y z
N SER A 1 -0.24 -1.99 -2.70
CA SER A 1 -0.63 -2.45 -4.04
C SER A 1 0.64 -2.61 -4.86
N ALA A 2 0.98 -3.84 -5.28
CA ALA A 2 2.24 -4.11 -5.98
C ALA A 2 2.24 -3.60 -7.43
N GLU A 3 1.06 -3.49 -8.04
CA GLU A 3 0.92 -3.22 -9.47
C GLU A 3 0.21 -1.91 -9.83
N ARG A 4 -0.25 -1.11 -8.83
CA ARG A 4 -1.10 0.11 -8.95
C ARG A 4 -2.61 -0.13 -9.09
N ARG A 5 -3.07 -1.36 -8.88
CA ARG A 5 -4.50 -1.68 -8.92
C ARG A 5 -5.26 -1.04 -7.76
N ILE A 6 -6.37 -0.39 -8.10
CA ILE A 6 -7.43 0.09 -7.23
C ILE A 6 -8.55 -0.95 -7.29
N GLY A 7 -8.90 -1.50 -6.13
CA GLY A 7 -10.04 -2.40 -5.97
C GLY A 7 -10.94 -1.90 -4.86
N ARG A 8 -12.23 -2.26 -4.92
CA ARG A 8 -13.22 -1.85 -3.91
C ARG A 8 -13.31 -2.89 -2.80
N VAL A 9 -13.01 -2.45 -1.58
CA VAL A 9 -13.35 -3.20 -0.35
C VAL A 9 -14.80 -2.90 0.00
N ARG A 10 -15.61 -3.94 0.26
CA ARG A 10 -17.04 -3.80 0.62
C ARG A 10 -17.26 -4.24 2.05
N GLN A 11 -18.14 -3.51 2.73
CA GLN A 11 -18.57 -3.86 4.08
C GLN A 11 -19.38 -5.15 4.05
N VAL A 12 -19.02 -6.07 4.94
CA VAL A 12 -19.71 -7.37 5.14
C VAL A 12 -20.12 -7.58 6.60
N VAL A 13 -19.54 -6.82 7.51
CA VAL A 13 -19.81 -6.85 8.96
C VAL A 13 -19.77 -5.41 9.47
N GLU A 14 -20.67 -5.06 10.37
CA GLU A 14 -20.68 -3.75 11.04
C GLU A 14 -19.43 -3.57 11.93
N PRO A 15 -18.83 -2.37 11.99
CA PRO A 15 -17.72 -2.10 12.89
C PRO A 15 -18.11 -2.34 14.35
N MET A 16 -17.35 -3.17 15.07
CA MET A 16 -17.62 -3.45 16.49
C MET A 16 -17.54 -2.20 17.36
N ALA A 17 -16.70 -1.23 16.98
CA ALA A 17 -16.58 0.06 17.66
C ALA A 17 -17.67 1.08 17.26
N GLY A 18 -18.57 0.71 16.34
CA GLY A 18 -19.64 1.56 15.82
C GLY A 18 -19.22 2.55 14.73
N TYR A 19 -17.92 2.71 14.47
CA TYR A 19 -17.37 3.63 13.47
C TYR A 19 -16.25 2.98 12.65
N GLN A 20 -16.13 3.38 11.40
CA GLN A 20 -15.01 3.14 10.50
C GLN A 20 -13.90 4.15 10.75
N ASP A 21 -12.67 3.84 10.34
CA ASP A 21 -11.50 4.69 10.59
C ASP A 21 -11.64 6.11 10.00
N TRP A 22 -12.27 6.24 8.82
CA TRP A 22 -12.49 7.54 8.19
C TRP A 22 -13.52 8.38 8.96
N GLU A 23 -14.57 7.76 9.52
CA GLU A 23 -15.57 8.44 10.34
C GLU A 23 -14.94 8.98 11.63
N VAL A 24 -14.05 8.19 12.26
CA VAL A 24 -13.28 8.63 13.43
C VAL A 24 -12.40 9.83 13.09
N THR A 25 -11.78 9.81 11.91
CA THR A 25 -10.94 10.92 11.42
C THR A 25 -11.76 12.20 11.22
N VAL A 26 -12.93 12.11 10.56
CA VAL A 26 -13.85 13.23 10.35
C VAL A 26 -14.35 13.79 11.69
N LYS A 27 -14.71 12.93 12.64
CA LYS A 27 -15.11 13.37 13.99
C LYS A 27 -13.99 14.12 14.71
N LEU A 28 -12.75 13.65 14.58
CA LEU A 28 -11.58 14.33 15.17
C LEU A 28 -11.36 15.70 14.52
N MET A 29 -11.44 15.81 13.20
CA MET A 29 -11.31 17.07 12.47
C MET A 29 -12.36 18.09 12.94
N ASN A 30 -13.61 17.67 13.04
CA ASN A 30 -14.70 18.50 13.56
C ASN A 30 -14.48 18.91 15.03
N ALA A 31 -14.02 17.99 15.88
CA ALA A 31 -13.67 18.30 17.28
C ALA A 31 -12.52 19.32 17.40
N MET A 32 -11.63 19.37 16.41
CA MET A 32 -10.55 20.36 16.31
C MET A 32 -10.99 21.69 15.66
N GLY A 33 -12.27 21.82 15.27
CA GLY A 33 -12.82 23.04 14.67
C GLY A 33 -12.69 23.13 13.16
N TYR A 34 -12.39 22.02 12.46
CA TYR A 34 -12.46 21.95 11.01
C TYR A 34 -13.79 21.30 10.59
N ASP A 35 -14.69 22.11 10.04
CA ASP A 35 -16.03 21.67 9.63
C ASP A 35 -15.95 20.85 8.33
N CYS A 36 -16.16 19.54 8.44
CA CYS A 36 -16.25 18.64 7.29
C CYS A 36 -17.24 17.51 7.52
N GLU A 37 -17.91 17.11 6.45
CA GLU A 37 -18.94 16.09 6.45
C GLU A 37 -18.78 15.19 5.23
N TYR A 38 -18.83 13.88 5.48
CA TYR A 38 -18.88 12.84 4.45
C TYR A 38 -19.87 11.78 4.93
N GLU A 39 -20.79 11.36 4.06
CA GLU A 39 -21.76 10.32 4.36
C GLU A 39 -21.26 8.94 3.92
N HIS A 40 -20.32 8.91 2.98
CA HIS A 40 -19.82 7.67 2.40
C HIS A 40 -18.38 7.81 1.90
N ALA A 41 -17.57 6.75 2.05
CA ALA A 41 -16.16 6.75 1.63
C ALA A 41 -15.96 7.04 0.12
N GLY A 42 -17.00 6.87 -0.70
CA GLY A 42 -16.99 7.27 -2.11
C GLY A 42 -16.78 8.78 -2.30
N GLU A 43 -17.34 9.62 -1.42
CA GLU A 43 -17.19 11.07 -1.50
C GLU A 43 -15.75 11.52 -1.21
N VAL A 44 -15.06 10.79 -0.32
CA VAL A 44 -13.64 10.98 -0.04
C VAL A 44 -12.80 10.64 -1.28
N LEU A 45 -13.14 9.57 -2.01
CA LEU A 45 -12.50 9.24 -3.28
C LEU A 45 -12.79 10.32 -4.34
N ASP A 46 -14.03 10.79 -4.42
CA ASP A 46 -14.40 11.85 -5.37
C ASP A 46 -13.65 13.15 -5.08
N GLU A 47 -13.41 13.49 -3.81
CA GLU A 47 -12.55 14.61 -3.43
C GLU A 47 -11.09 14.39 -3.83
N LEU A 48 -10.54 13.21 -3.52
CA LEU A 48 -9.19 12.84 -3.94
C LEU A 48 -9.02 12.95 -5.46
N ALA A 49 -10.01 12.48 -6.22
CA ALA A 49 -10.01 12.52 -7.68
C ALA A 49 -10.02 13.96 -8.22
N ARG A 50 -10.74 14.89 -7.58
CA ARG A 50 -10.77 16.32 -7.97
C ARG A 50 -9.39 16.98 -7.86
N VAL A 51 -8.59 16.61 -6.85
CA VAL A 51 -7.30 17.26 -6.56
C VAL A 51 -6.09 16.48 -7.09
N THR A 52 -6.29 15.26 -7.58
CA THR A 52 -5.21 14.37 -8.02
C THR A 52 -5.40 13.96 -9.49
N PRO A 53 -4.69 14.58 -10.45
CA PRO A 53 -4.89 14.34 -11.88
C PRO A 53 -4.77 12.88 -12.33
N ALA A 54 -3.92 12.08 -11.67
CA ALA A 54 -3.76 10.66 -11.97
C ALA A 54 -4.96 9.79 -11.53
N TYR A 55 -5.88 10.35 -10.75
CA TYR A 55 -7.08 9.68 -10.24
C TYR A 55 -8.36 10.38 -10.70
N SER A 56 -8.29 11.34 -11.63
CA SER A 56 -9.44 12.19 -11.98
C SER A 56 -10.64 11.42 -12.53
N GLY A 57 -10.43 10.22 -13.09
CA GLY A 57 -11.49 9.31 -13.52
C GLY A 57 -11.82 8.21 -12.49
N ALA A 58 -11.17 8.16 -11.33
CA ALA A 58 -11.38 7.12 -10.34
C ALA A 58 -12.66 7.41 -9.53
N SER A 59 -13.61 6.46 -9.58
CA SER A 59 -14.82 6.48 -8.77
C SER A 59 -15.23 5.08 -8.36
N PHE A 60 -16.10 4.94 -7.35
CA PHE A 60 -16.66 3.63 -7.00
C PHE A 60 -17.51 3.06 -8.13
N GLU A 61 -18.23 3.91 -8.88
CA GLU A 61 -19.03 3.48 -10.03
C GLU A 61 -18.14 2.84 -11.11
N LEU A 62 -17.00 3.47 -11.42
CA LEU A 62 -16.04 2.89 -12.36
C LEU A 62 -15.58 1.51 -11.87
N ILE A 63 -15.11 1.42 -10.62
CA ILE A 63 -14.56 0.19 -10.05
C ILE A 63 -15.63 -0.92 -10.00
N ASP A 64 -16.89 -0.60 -9.70
CA ASP A 64 -17.99 -1.56 -9.73
C ASP A 64 -18.25 -2.10 -11.13
N ARG A 65 -18.17 -1.23 -12.15
CA ARG A 65 -18.40 -1.59 -13.55
C ARG A 65 -17.28 -2.45 -14.13
N VAL A 66 -16.01 -2.09 -13.88
CA VAL A 66 -14.84 -2.76 -14.50
C VAL A 66 -14.15 -3.76 -13.56
N GLY A 67 -14.63 -3.89 -12.32
CA GLY A 67 -14.08 -4.76 -11.28
C GLY A 67 -12.85 -4.19 -10.56
N SER A 68 -11.90 -3.62 -11.31
CA SER A 68 -10.73 -2.92 -10.76
C SER A 68 -10.07 -2.06 -11.84
N ALA A 69 -9.34 -1.02 -11.43
CA ALA A 69 -8.63 -0.14 -12.36
C ALA A 69 -7.17 0.05 -11.95
N GLN A 70 -6.27 0.28 -12.90
CA GLN A 70 -4.86 0.56 -12.66
C GLN A 70 -4.62 2.06 -12.74
N TRP A 71 -4.20 2.74 -11.66
CA TRP A 71 -3.93 4.19 -11.74
C TRP A 71 -2.62 4.44 -12.49
N PRO A 72 -2.53 5.37 -13.47
CA PRO A 72 -3.46 6.48 -13.69
C PRO A 72 -4.81 6.10 -14.33
N VAL A 73 -5.88 6.73 -13.84
CA VAL A 73 -7.25 6.69 -14.38
C VAL A 73 -7.70 8.13 -14.64
N ASN A 74 -7.89 8.49 -15.91
CA ASN A 74 -8.24 9.84 -16.34
C ASN A 74 -8.94 9.80 -17.72
N GLU A 75 -9.23 10.96 -18.33
CA GLU A 75 -9.90 11.04 -19.63
C GLU A 75 -9.18 10.27 -20.76
N ALA A 76 -7.85 10.25 -20.74
CA ALA A 76 -7.05 9.53 -21.74
C ALA A 76 -6.97 8.01 -21.47
N ALA A 77 -7.27 7.58 -20.24
CA ALA A 77 -7.27 6.20 -19.80
C ALA A 77 -8.48 5.94 -18.88
N PRO A 78 -9.72 5.93 -19.43
CA PRO A 78 -10.95 5.94 -18.64
C PRO A 78 -11.18 4.66 -17.84
N GLU A 79 -10.58 3.53 -18.24
CA GLU A 79 -10.59 2.26 -17.52
C GLU A 79 -9.27 1.98 -16.77
N GLY A 80 -8.36 2.96 -16.77
CA GLY A 80 -7.04 2.88 -16.17
C GLY A 80 -5.91 2.52 -17.14
N THR A 81 -4.68 2.52 -16.62
CA THR A 81 -3.45 2.34 -17.38
C THR A 81 -2.74 1.06 -16.94
N GLU A 82 -2.93 -0.04 -17.67
CA GLU A 82 -2.36 -1.35 -17.33
C GLU A 82 -0.82 -1.35 -17.33
N VAL A 83 -0.22 -0.80 -18.39
CA VAL A 83 1.24 -0.77 -18.59
C VAL A 83 1.71 0.68 -18.68
N LEU A 84 2.72 1.04 -17.90
CA LEU A 84 3.35 2.36 -17.96
C LEU A 84 4.44 2.40 -19.03
N HIS A 85 4.74 3.61 -19.51
CA HIS A 85 5.89 3.91 -20.38
C HIS A 85 5.83 3.22 -21.75
N THR A 86 4.63 2.92 -22.26
CA THR A 86 4.41 2.35 -23.58
C THR A 86 4.88 3.27 -24.72
N GLU A 87 4.82 4.59 -24.50
CA GLU A 87 5.22 5.60 -25.49
C GLU A 87 6.46 6.42 -25.03
N ARG A 88 6.41 7.00 -23.83
CA ARG A 88 7.47 7.87 -23.28
C ARG A 88 7.64 7.69 -21.77
N PHE A 89 8.83 8.00 -21.27
CA PHE A 89 9.11 8.05 -19.84
C PHE A 89 8.66 9.38 -19.22
N PRO A 90 8.23 9.42 -17.93
CA PRO A 90 7.76 10.62 -17.25
C PRO A 90 8.93 11.49 -16.77
N ARG A 91 9.85 11.81 -17.69
CA ARG A 91 10.96 12.73 -17.45
C ARG A 91 10.86 13.90 -18.41
N ALA A 92 11.47 15.03 -18.07
CA ALA A 92 11.43 16.25 -18.87
C ALA A 92 11.84 16.04 -20.35
N ASN A 93 12.76 15.11 -20.63
CA ASN A 93 13.18 14.77 -21.99
C ASN A 93 12.45 13.56 -22.62
N GLY A 94 11.58 12.89 -21.86
CA GLY A 94 10.79 11.74 -22.34
C GLY A 94 11.56 10.42 -22.51
N LEU A 95 12.86 10.37 -22.21
CA LEU A 95 13.74 9.22 -22.48
C LEU A 95 14.04 8.39 -21.21
N GLY A 96 14.67 7.22 -21.38
CA GLY A 96 15.32 6.47 -20.29
C GLY A 96 16.62 7.17 -19.81
N ALA A 97 17.07 6.92 -18.60
CA ALA A 97 18.31 7.49 -18.05
C ALA A 97 19.24 6.33 -17.72
N PHE A 98 20.39 6.32 -18.38
CA PHE A 98 21.45 5.38 -18.06
C PHE A 98 22.28 5.97 -16.93
N MET A 99 22.42 5.23 -15.84
CA MET A 99 23.22 5.63 -14.69
C MET A 99 24.10 4.46 -14.28
N LEU A 100 25.41 4.69 -14.24
CA LEU A 100 26.35 3.77 -13.64
C LEU A 100 26.38 4.04 -12.14
N THR A 101 26.06 3.02 -11.34
CA THR A 101 26.17 3.08 -9.89
C THR A 101 27.40 2.28 -9.47
N GLY A 102 28.27 2.90 -8.68
CA GLY A 102 29.41 2.21 -8.09
C GLY A 102 28.99 1.43 -6.85
N PHE A 103 29.70 0.36 -6.55
CA PHE A 103 29.55 -0.31 -5.26
C PHE A 103 30.03 0.60 -4.13
N VAL A 104 29.21 0.78 -3.11
CA VAL A 104 29.56 1.48 -1.88
C VAL A 104 29.44 0.48 -0.73
N PRO A 105 30.54 0.10 -0.05
CA PRO A 105 30.49 -0.82 1.07
C PRO A 105 29.59 -0.30 2.20
N THR A 106 28.89 -1.21 2.87
CA THR A 106 28.12 -0.88 4.07
C THR A 106 29.05 -0.42 5.20
N ARG A 107 28.52 0.46 6.05
CA ARG A 107 29.18 0.86 7.31
C ARG A 107 29.08 -0.23 8.37
N GLU A 108 27.99 -0.98 8.34
CA GLU A 108 27.81 -2.18 9.17
C GLU A 108 28.68 -3.31 8.62
N ARG A 109 29.67 -3.68 9.42
CA ARG A 109 30.69 -4.69 9.10
C ARG A 109 30.85 -5.60 10.29
N VAL A 110 31.15 -6.85 10.00
CA VAL A 110 31.55 -7.83 11.02
C VAL A 110 32.87 -7.41 11.66
N SER A 111 33.04 -7.80 12.93
CA SER A 111 34.27 -7.63 13.70
C SER A 111 34.50 -8.86 14.56
N ASP A 112 35.62 -8.91 15.27
CA ASP A 112 35.90 -10.00 16.22
C ASP A 112 34.81 -10.10 17.32
N GLN A 113 34.18 -8.97 17.68
CA GLN A 113 33.08 -8.93 18.65
C GLN A 113 31.71 -9.26 18.01
N TYR A 114 31.54 -9.00 16.71
CA TYR A 114 30.29 -9.23 15.97
C TYR A 114 30.59 -9.96 14.66
N PRO A 115 30.89 -11.27 14.69
CA PRO A 115 31.42 -12.00 13.53
C PRO A 115 30.34 -12.44 12.52
N LEU A 116 29.06 -12.25 12.83
CA LEU A 116 27.93 -12.74 12.03
C LEU A 116 27.15 -11.59 11.37
N LEU A 117 26.55 -11.88 10.21
CA LEU A 117 25.56 -11.03 9.58
C LEU A 117 24.16 -11.49 9.98
N LEU A 118 23.32 -10.56 10.43
CA LEU A 118 21.91 -10.82 10.73
C LEU A 118 21.04 -10.36 9.55
N THR A 119 20.12 -11.23 9.11
CA THR A 119 19.10 -10.89 8.13
C THR A 119 17.73 -11.21 8.70
N THR A 120 16.78 -10.29 8.55
CA THR A 120 15.38 -10.51 8.93
C THR A 120 14.55 -10.88 7.71
N GLY A 121 13.70 -11.89 7.84
CA GLY A 121 12.84 -12.37 6.76
C GLY A 121 11.35 -12.28 7.08
N ARG A 122 10.55 -12.91 6.21
CA ARG A 122 9.12 -13.18 6.44
C ARG A 122 8.87 -14.66 6.19
N ILE A 123 7.86 -15.17 6.89
CA ILE A 123 7.33 -16.51 6.68
C ILE A 123 5.95 -16.43 6.04
N LEU A 124 5.49 -17.54 5.48
CA LEU A 124 4.20 -17.60 4.81
C LEU A 124 3.01 -17.41 5.76
N THR A 125 3.08 -17.99 6.96
CA THR A 125 1.93 -18.16 7.85
C THR A 125 1.67 -16.95 8.76
N GLN A 126 2.69 -16.13 9.04
CA GLN A 126 2.58 -14.94 9.87
C GLN A 126 2.88 -13.68 9.05
N TYR A 127 2.05 -12.65 9.22
CA TYR A 127 2.17 -11.40 8.46
C TYR A 127 2.74 -10.26 9.32
N ASN A 128 3.91 -9.77 8.91
CA ASN A 128 4.63 -8.66 9.54
C ASN A 128 4.70 -8.82 11.07
N VAL A 129 3.96 -8.00 11.81
CA VAL A 129 3.96 -7.94 13.28
C VAL A 129 3.03 -8.97 13.93
N GLY A 130 2.24 -9.72 13.16
CA GLY A 130 1.40 -10.79 13.68
C GLY A 130 0.13 -10.35 14.43
N THR A 131 -0.19 -9.05 14.47
CA THR A 131 -1.37 -8.52 15.22
C THR A 131 -2.71 -9.10 14.76
N GLN A 132 -2.78 -9.52 13.50
CA GLN A 132 -3.94 -10.21 12.93
C GLN A 132 -3.72 -11.74 12.89
N THR A 133 -2.61 -12.19 12.32
CA THR A 133 -2.36 -13.61 12.02
C THR A 133 -2.04 -14.48 13.24
N ARG A 134 -1.45 -13.94 14.31
CA ARG A 134 -1.24 -14.70 15.56
C ARG A 134 -2.54 -14.91 16.36
N ARG A 135 -3.63 -14.24 15.97
CA ARG A 135 -4.98 -14.40 16.56
C ARG A 135 -5.84 -15.41 15.79
N THR A 136 -5.26 -16.13 14.83
CA THR A 136 -5.88 -17.26 14.13
C THR A 136 -5.17 -18.56 14.51
N ALA A 137 -5.60 -19.68 13.94
CA ALA A 137 -4.91 -20.97 14.09
C ALA A 137 -3.53 -21.02 13.41
N ASN A 138 -3.06 -19.95 12.75
CA ASN A 138 -1.79 -19.96 12.02
C ASN A 138 -0.57 -20.22 12.89
N SER A 139 -0.68 -20.00 14.21
CA SER A 139 0.36 -20.30 15.18
C SER A 139 0.68 -21.79 15.29
N GLU A 140 -0.17 -22.69 14.78
CA GLU A 140 0.12 -24.13 14.67
C GLU A 140 1.33 -24.42 13.78
N TRP A 141 1.56 -23.61 12.73
CA TRP A 141 2.68 -23.77 11.81
C TRP A 141 3.93 -22.99 12.20
N HIS A 142 3.79 -21.92 13.00
CA HIS A 142 4.90 -21.10 13.44
C HIS A 142 4.54 -20.37 14.72
N SER A 143 4.80 -21.04 15.85
CA SER A 143 4.44 -20.59 17.19
C SER A 143 5.37 -19.50 17.72
N GLU A 144 6.64 -19.54 17.31
CA GLU A 144 7.70 -18.65 17.78
C GLU A 144 8.66 -18.30 16.65
N ASP A 145 9.35 -17.16 16.78
CA ASP A 145 10.37 -16.76 15.83
C ASP A 145 11.67 -17.51 16.14
N VAL A 146 12.29 -18.08 15.11
CA VAL A 146 13.51 -18.88 15.24
C VAL A 146 14.69 -18.17 14.58
N LEU A 147 15.89 -18.47 15.07
CA LEU A 147 17.14 -18.03 14.46
C LEU A 147 17.73 -19.18 13.65
N GLU A 148 17.66 -19.06 12.32
CA GLU A 148 18.31 -20.01 11.41
C GLU A 148 19.82 -19.70 11.35
N MET A 149 20.65 -20.67 11.75
CA MET A 149 22.11 -20.52 11.79
C MET A 149 22.78 -21.72 11.13
N THR A 150 23.78 -21.45 10.29
CA THR A 150 24.73 -22.48 9.84
C THR A 150 25.94 -22.46 10.78
N LEU A 151 26.30 -23.62 11.33
CA LEU A 151 27.46 -23.81 12.18
C LEU A 151 28.52 -24.60 11.40
N ASP A 152 29.22 -23.90 10.51
CA ASP A 152 30.41 -24.42 9.82
C ASP A 152 31.62 -23.51 10.14
#